data_AF-A0A7S0ZDL3-F1
#
_entry.id   AF-A0A7S0ZDL3-F1
#
_cell.length_a   1.000
_cell.length_b   1.000
_cell.length_c   1.000
_cell.angle_alpha   90.00
_cell.angle_beta   90.00
_cell.angle_gamma   90.00
#
_symmetry.space_group_name_H-M   'P 1'
#
loop_
_entity.id
_entity.type
_entity.pdbx_description
1 polymer ?
#
loop_
_entity_poly.entity_id
_entity_poly.type
_entity_poly.pdbx_seq_one_letter_code
_entity_poly.pdbx_strand_id
1 'polypeptide(L)'
;FRGLNTFLTNLSNLDGILKSIVHNPVVLLRESGVTIDKNTQIITAFWIMKADITLLPWNPHFELYGRTQFTYASQDKEQIQNGVSIVSYYETWEKRPLQIFADILNPFYNKSAQFTRNSKNPSRILSNQTPFKVSKNLPKPQQFQWTAGSKPIIVILPGFFNNSSDYNLLVKSRNSLEFLYDSPEYSMVHALETRGFDTIRVLSVERVDWLWNLILGALLDANFWSYSSTIETNVAFQWYLRRVRDTVTELYEEFGRNRKIVLVCHSAGGWLARGVIGDGENWMISEGALNEIQARDVVEAVVTLGTPHLPPEDKTQDATRGLLQNIDDRYPGGFVKSIGYITVAGSAIEGSLTDGIVGKRAANSYQLVTGVSGVGELGDGVVPVTSAHLKCNSVHQITLPFAVHSIFEPGIPKMILSDRWYGHNKIIDHWLPVLESTIKRVREQQDKH
;
A
#
# COMPACT_ATOMS: atom_id res chain seq x y z
N PHE A 1 1.08 36.57 27.20
CA PHE A 1 0.80 36.40 25.75
C PHE A 1 -0.70 36.16 25.53
N ARG A 2 -1.56 37.20 25.48
CA ARG A 2 -2.99 37.04 25.14
C ARG A 2 -3.20 36.58 23.68
N GLY A 3 -2.30 36.94 22.76
CA GLY A 3 -2.33 36.46 21.36
C GLY A 3 -2.11 34.96 21.17
N LEU A 4 -1.48 34.27 22.15
CA LEU A 4 -1.37 32.82 22.15
C LEU A 4 -2.73 32.15 22.36
N ASN A 5 -3.63 32.76 23.14
CA ASN A 5 -5.00 32.26 23.29
C ASN A 5 -5.77 32.37 21.97
N THR A 6 -5.65 33.47 21.24
CA THR A 6 -6.29 33.63 19.91
C THR A 6 -5.76 32.61 18.90
N PHE A 7 -4.46 32.28 18.94
CA PHE A 7 -3.85 31.21 18.17
C PHE A 7 -4.44 29.83 18.53
N LEU A 8 -4.53 29.51 19.83
CA LEU A 8 -5.15 28.27 20.31
C LEU A 8 -6.64 28.19 19.92
N THR A 9 -7.36 29.32 19.91
CA THR A 9 -8.77 29.40 19.48
C THR A 9 -8.94 29.15 17.99
N ASN A 10 -8.05 29.67 17.13
CA ASN A 10 -8.12 29.42 15.70
C ASN A 10 -7.75 27.97 15.34
N LEU A 11 -6.79 27.37 16.06
CA LEU A 11 -6.52 25.93 15.97
C LEU A 11 -7.76 25.11 16.41
N SER A 12 -8.47 25.57 17.45
CA SER A 12 -9.71 24.94 17.93
C SER A 12 -10.92 25.11 17.01
N ASN A 13 -10.83 25.94 15.97
CA ASN A 13 -11.88 26.08 14.95
C ASN A 13 -11.68 25.10 13.77
N LEU A 14 -10.46 24.60 13.56
CA LEU A 14 -10.15 23.48 12.63
C LEU A 14 -10.43 22.10 13.27
N ASP A 15 -10.83 22.11 14.54
CA ASP A 15 -10.89 21.00 15.49
C ASP A 15 -12.04 20.03 15.21
N GLY A 16 -13.11 20.44 14.53
CA GLY A 16 -14.23 19.54 14.22
C GLY A 16 -13.86 18.39 13.28
N ILE A 17 -13.03 18.67 12.27
CA ILE A 17 -12.53 17.67 11.30
C ILE A 17 -11.25 17.00 11.83
N LEU A 18 -10.41 17.75 12.55
CA LEU A 18 -9.20 17.19 13.14
C LEU A 18 -9.52 16.23 14.29
N LYS A 19 -10.54 16.47 15.13
CA LYS A 19 -10.91 15.56 16.23
C LYS A 19 -11.50 14.23 15.78
N SER A 20 -12.07 14.14 14.58
CA SER A 20 -12.59 12.87 14.05
C SER A 20 -11.51 12.02 13.37
N ILE A 21 -10.35 12.61 13.04
CA ILE A 21 -9.29 11.98 12.25
C ILE A 21 -7.99 11.83 13.06
N VAL A 22 -7.76 12.73 14.01
CA VAL A 22 -6.53 12.89 14.78
C VAL A 22 -6.82 12.80 16.27
N HIS A 23 -6.30 11.75 16.94
CA HIS A 23 -6.38 11.65 18.39
C HIS A 23 -5.16 12.28 19.06
N ASN A 24 -5.38 12.96 20.18
CA ASN A 24 -4.36 13.59 21.03
C ASN A 24 -3.37 14.51 20.27
N PRO A 25 -3.84 15.51 19.50
CA PRO A 25 -2.93 16.48 18.91
C PRO A 25 -2.20 17.25 20.03
N VAL A 26 -0.89 17.06 20.14
CA VAL A 26 -0.04 17.79 21.09
C VAL A 26 0.81 18.79 20.30
N VAL A 27 0.53 20.08 20.49
CA VAL A 27 1.42 21.14 20.00
C VAL A 27 2.36 21.55 21.14
N LEU A 28 3.64 21.26 20.97
CA LEU A 28 4.70 21.60 21.92
C LEU A 28 5.50 22.80 21.42
N LEU A 29 5.65 23.83 22.25
CA LEU A 29 6.64 24.88 22.03
C LEU A 29 8.03 24.32 22.34
N ARG A 30 9.03 24.55 21.48
CA ARG A 30 10.39 24.08 21.76
C ARG A 30 10.98 24.83 22.96
N GLU A 31 11.76 24.15 23.79
CA GLU A 31 12.38 24.74 25.01
C GLU A 31 13.25 25.98 24.72
N SER A 32 13.85 26.07 23.53
CA SER A 32 14.61 27.24 23.04
C SER A 32 13.80 28.14 22.10
N GLY A 33 12.48 28.02 22.12
CA GLY A 33 11.64 28.25 20.95
C GLY A 33 11.14 29.66 20.73
N VAL A 34 11.49 30.65 21.55
CA VAL A 34 11.04 32.04 21.32
C VAL A 34 12.22 32.98 21.29
N THR A 35 12.47 33.58 20.14
CA THR A 35 13.47 34.64 19.98
C THR A 35 12.78 35.97 19.71
N ILE A 36 13.20 37.01 20.42
CA ILE A 36 12.70 38.38 20.25
C ILE A 36 13.83 39.20 19.66
N ASP A 37 13.65 39.68 18.43
CA ASP A 37 14.50 40.70 17.87
C ASP A 37 13.97 42.08 18.29
N LYS A 38 14.69 42.72 19.20
CA LYS A 38 14.32 44.01 19.79
C LYS A 38 14.42 45.16 18.79
N ASN A 39 15.20 45.01 17.71
CA ASN A 39 15.40 46.05 16.71
C ASN A 39 14.28 46.04 15.66
N THR A 40 13.75 44.86 15.35
CA THR A 40 12.72 44.67 14.32
C THR A 40 11.33 44.41 14.89
N GLN A 41 11.21 44.25 16.21
CA GLN A 41 9.97 43.86 16.91
C GLN A 41 9.39 42.53 16.41
N ILE A 42 10.24 41.68 15.82
CA ILE A 42 9.84 40.36 15.34
C ILE A 42 10.02 39.37 16.48
N ILE A 43 8.93 38.67 16.81
CA ILE A 43 8.95 37.51 17.69
C ILE A 43 8.87 36.28 16.81
N THR A 44 9.84 35.39 16.94
CA THR A 44 9.86 34.10 16.25
C THR A 44 9.62 32.99 17.27
N ALA A 45 8.58 32.20 17.06
CA ALA A 45 8.24 31.02 17.85
C ALA A 45 8.46 29.73 17.03
N PHE A 46 9.11 28.73 17.62
CA PHE A 46 9.31 27.41 17.03
C PHE A 46 8.48 26.37 17.79
N TRP A 47 7.70 25.59 17.06
CA TRP A 47 6.78 24.61 17.63
C TRP A 47 6.84 23.28 16.90
N ILE A 48 6.34 22.24 17.56
CA ILE A 48 6.22 20.87 17.06
C ILE A 48 4.78 20.43 17.27
N MET A 49 4.07 20.10 16.21
CA MET A 49 2.78 19.43 16.28
C MET A 49 3.01 17.92 16.18
N LYS A 50 2.46 17.18 17.14
CA LYS A 50 2.47 15.71 17.17
C LYS A 50 1.05 15.20 17.15
N ALA A 51 0.78 14.18 16.36
CA ALA A 51 -0.57 13.67 16.17
C ALA A 51 -0.56 12.22 15.68
N ASP A 52 -1.55 11.45 16.15
CA ASP A 52 -1.83 10.10 15.69
C ASP A 52 -3.07 10.13 14.79
N ILE A 53 -3.00 9.53 13.59
CA ILE A 53 -4.15 9.44 12.67
C ILE A 53 -4.80 8.05 12.83
N THR A 54 -5.86 7.97 13.61
CA THR A 54 -6.53 6.69 13.90
C THR A 54 -7.40 6.17 12.76
N LEU A 55 -7.63 7.03 11.75
CA LEU A 55 -8.40 6.70 10.55
C LEU A 55 -7.75 5.58 9.72
N LEU A 56 -6.43 5.54 9.72
CA LEU A 56 -5.65 4.60 8.93
C LEU A 56 -5.33 3.37 9.79
N PRO A 57 -5.45 2.14 9.25
CA PRO A 57 -5.24 0.91 10.01
C PRO A 57 -3.93 0.82 10.79
N TRP A 58 -2.85 1.45 10.29
CA TRP A 58 -1.52 1.45 10.95
C TRP A 58 -1.31 2.60 11.93
N ASN A 59 -2.34 3.40 12.22
CA ASN A 59 -2.32 4.54 13.14
C ASN A 59 -1.04 5.40 13.03
N PRO A 60 -0.76 6.02 11.85
CA PRO A 60 0.49 6.71 11.64
C PRO A 60 0.64 7.90 12.59
N HIS A 61 1.83 8.00 13.18
CA HIS A 61 2.25 9.13 13.99
C HIS A 61 3.00 10.13 13.12
N PHE A 62 2.65 11.41 13.18
CA PHE A 62 3.42 12.45 12.51
C PHE A 62 3.92 13.52 13.47
N GLU A 63 5.13 13.99 13.19
CA GLU A 63 5.74 15.15 13.82
C GLU A 63 5.96 16.23 12.77
N LEU A 64 5.39 17.39 13.04
CA LEU A 64 5.39 18.53 12.14
C LEU A 64 6.03 19.73 12.84
N TYR A 65 7.16 20.16 12.30
CA TYR A 65 7.92 21.29 12.83
C TYR A 65 7.50 22.55 12.08
N GLY A 66 7.29 23.61 12.84
CA GLY A 66 6.92 24.89 12.29
C GLY A 66 7.55 26.06 13.01
N ARG A 67 7.56 27.19 12.30
CA ARG A 67 8.06 28.47 12.75
C ARG A 67 7.00 29.52 12.46
N THR A 68 6.57 30.20 13.51
CA THR A 68 5.67 31.33 13.45
C THR A 68 6.44 32.61 13.74
N GLN A 69 6.27 33.63 12.92
CA GLN A 69 6.82 34.96 13.13
C GLN A 69 5.69 35.97 13.24
N PHE A 70 5.76 36.86 14.21
CA PHE A 70 4.81 37.97 14.30
C PHE A 70 5.48 39.26 14.73
N THR A 71 4.97 40.38 14.23
CA THR A 71 5.38 41.74 14.62
C THR A 71 4.31 42.38 15.50
N TYR A 72 4.71 43.31 16.37
CA TYR A 72 3.79 44.01 17.27
C TYR A 72 3.95 45.53 17.18
N ALA A 73 2.85 46.25 17.41
CA ALA A 73 2.71 47.66 17.03
C ALA A 73 3.49 48.68 17.89
N SER A 74 3.95 48.33 19.10
CA SER A 74 4.42 49.31 20.08
C SER A 74 5.79 48.98 20.67
N GLN A 75 6.67 49.99 20.77
CA GLN A 75 7.96 49.90 21.50
C GLN A 75 7.85 50.41 22.95
N ASP A 76 6.67 50.90 23.35
CA ASP A 76 6.43 51.44 24.67
C ASP A 76 6.32 50.31 25.71
N LYS A 77 7.17 50.36 26.74
CA LYS A 77 7.23 49.36 27.81
C LYS A 77 5.91 49.25 28.58
N GLU A 78 5.18 50.36 28.74
CA GLU A 78 3.92 50.39 29.50
C GLU A 78 2.77 49.75 28.69
N GLN A 79 2.74 49.97 27.37
CA GLN A 79 1.81 49.27 26.48
C GLN A 79 2.15 47.77 26.33
N ILE A 80 3.44 47.40 26.32
CA ILE A 80 3.86 45.99 26.28
C ILE A 80 3.37 45.21 27.50
N GLN A 81 3.39 45.84 28.69
CA GLN A 81 2.86 45.21 29.91
C GLN A 81 1.33 45.00 29.86
N ASN A 82 0.60 45.90 29.19
CA ASN A 82 -0.85 45.84 29.05
C ASN A 82 -1.34 45.03 27.83
N GLY A 83 -0.41 44.60 26.97
CA GLY A 83 -0.68 43.80 25.77
C GLY A 83 -0.58 44.61 24.48
N VAL A 84 -0.06 43.98 23.43
CA VAL A 84 0.19 44.60 22.13
C VAL A 84 -0.59 43.91 21.03
N SER A 85 -1.04 44.70 20.05
CA SER A 85 -1.69 44.18 18.84
C SER A 85 -0.66 43.61 17.87
N ILE A 86 -0.96 42.45 17.30
CA ILE A 86 -0.16 41.80 16.25
C ILE A 86 -0.42 42.55 14.93
N VAL A 87 0.66 42.99 14.27
CA VAL A 87 0.59 43.78 13.02
C VAL A 87 0.81 42.90 11.79
N SER A 88 1.66 41.89 11.90
CA SER A 88 1.86 40.89 10.84
C SER A 88 2.11 39.52 11.42
N TYR A 89 1.71 38.49 10.67
CA TYR A 89 1.81 37.07 11.02
C TYR A 89 2.32 36.28 9.82
N TYR A 90 3.33 35.44 10.03
CA TYR A 90 3.86 34.56 9.01
C TYR A 90 4.16 33.19 9.60
N GLU A 91 3.73 32.14 8.91
CA GLU A 91 3.89 30.76 9.34
C GLU A 91 4.59 29.95 8.26
N THR A 92 5.60 29.22 8.70
CA THR A 92 6.42 28.36 7.84
C THR A 92 6.52 26.98 8.44
N TRP A 93 6.29 25.98 7.60
CA TRP A 93 6.37 24.57 7.94
C TRP A 93 7.71 24.04 7.43
N GLU A 94 8.46 23.31 8.25
CA GLU A 94 9.75 22.74 7.81
C GLU A 94 9.55 21.69 6.71
N LYS A 95 8.41 20.99 6.74
CA LYS A 95 7.98 20.05 5.71
C LYS A 95 6.88 20.65 4.87
N ARG A 96 6.93 20.40 3.56
CA ARG A 96 5.82 20.73 2.67
C ARG A 96 4.61 19.81 2.97
N PRO A 97 3.37 20.27 2.77
CA PRO A 97 2.17 19.44 2.95
C PRO A 97 2.27 18.06 2.28
N LEU A 98 2.82 18.00 1.07
CA LEU A 98 3.03 16.75 0.32
C LEU A 98 4.04 15.79 0.97
N GLN A 99 5.04 16.29 1.71
CA GLN A 99 6.02 15.44 2.42
C GLN A 99 5.41 14.85 3.68
N ILE A 100 4.59 15.62 4.40
CA ILE A 100 3.84 15.15 5.57
C ILE A 100 2.85 14.07 5.13
N PHE A 101 2.20 14.30 3.99
CA PHE A 101 1.33 13.33 3.36
C PHE A 101 2.08 12.04 3.00
N ALA A 102 3.27 12.12 2.39
CA ALA A 102 4.10 10.95 2.09
C ALA A 102 4.54 10.18 3.35
N ASP A 103 4.80 10.88 4.46
CA ASP A 103 5.14 10.25 5.75
C ASP A 103 3.94 9.51 6.35
N ILE A 104 2.72 10.06 6.24
CA ILE A 104 1.47 9.44 6.68
C ILE A 104 1.15 8.16 5.89
N LEU A 105 1.45 8.16 4.58
CA LEU A 105 1.28 7.02 3.68
C LEU A 105 2.28 5.88 3.93
N ASN A 106 3.19 6.02 4.89
CA ASN A 106 4.23 5.03 5.15
C ASN A 106 3.89 4.20 6.41
N PRO A 107 3.32 2.99 6.27
CA PRO A 107 2.97 2.13 7.41
C PRO A 107 4.17 1.68 8.24
N PHE A 108 5.40 1.89 7.76
CA PHE A 108 6.64 1.53 8.45
C PHE A 108 7.36 2.72 9.10
N TYR A 109 6.77 3.92 9.09
CA TYR A 109 7.35 5.08 9.76
C TYR A 109 7.06 5.02 11.27
N ASN A 110 7.92 4.36 12.05
CA ASN A 110 7.97 4.65 13.48
C ASN A 110 9.32 4.45 14.21
N LYS A 111 9.63 5.48 15.02
CA LYS A 111 10.43 5.63 16.26
C LYS A 111 11.94 5.40 16.38
N SER A 112 12.70 4.79 15.46
CA SER A 112 14.15 4.60 15.70
C SER A 112 15.10 5.61 15.05
N ALA A 113 14.63 6.44 14.11
CA ALA A 113 15.54 7.26 13.28
C ALA A 113 15.99 8.60 13.91
N GLN A 114 15.47 9.00 15.07
CA GLN A 114 15.84 10.28 15.71
C GLN A 114 16.85 10.16 16.87
N PHE A 115 17.24 8.95 17.29
CA PHE A 115 18.25 8.76 18.35
C PHE A 115 19.67 8.53 17.82
N THR A 116 20.09 9.25 16.77
CA THR A 116 21.53 9.39 16.44
C THR A 116 21.83 10.77 15.86
N ARG A 117 21.60 11.82 16.66
CA ARG A 117 22.33 13.09 16.51
C ARG A 117 23.16 13.35 17.76
N ASN A 118 24.08 12.44 18.07
CA ASN A 118 25.21 12.71 18.97
C ASN A 118 26.33 11.65 18.89
N SER A 119 26.65 11.15 17.70
CA SER A 119 27.87 10.37 17.52
C SER A 119 28.61 10.84 16.26
N LYS A 120 29.78 11.43 16.48
CA LYS A 120 30.80 11.68 15.46
C LYS A 120 31.34 10.32 14.99
N ASN A 121 30.66 9.69 14.03
CA ASN A 121 31.17 8.73 13.02
C ASN A 121 30.04 7.79 12.56
N PRO A 122 29.49 7.96 11.34
CA PRO A 122 28.48 7.04 10.79
C PRO A 122 29.05 5.67 10.38
N SER A 123 30.37 5.47 10.45
CA SER A 123 31.06 4.29 9.92
C SER A 123 31.10 3.06 10.85
N ARG A 124 30.61 3.15 12.10
CA ARG A 124 30.84 2.09 13.11
C ARG A 124 29.60 1.27 13.51
N ILE A 125 28.38 1.66 13.12
CA ILE A 125 27.14 0.97 13.53
C ILE A 125 26.81 -0.24 12.65
N LEU A 126 27.46 -0.40 11.49
CA LEU A 126 27.21 -1.51 10.55
C LEU A 126 27.95 -2.83 10.87
N SER A 127 28.74 -2.91 11.95
CA SER A 127 29.65 -4.05 12.19
C SER A 127 29.13 -5.15 13.14
N ASN A 128 28.03 -4.93 13.87
CA ASN A 128 27.56 -5.88 14.89
C ASN A 128 26.15 -6.46 14.65
N GLN A 129 25.58 -6.29 13.45
CA GLN A 129 24.44 -7.11 13.06
C GLN A 129 24.98 -8.47 12.61
N THR A 130 24.71 -9.51 13.39
CA THR A 130 24.85 -10.90 12.93
C THR A 130 24.12 -10.98 11.59
N PRO A 131 24.81 -11.32 10.49
CA PRO A 131 24.15 -11.44 9.21
C PRO A 131 23.10 -12.53 9.35
N PHE A 132 21.83 -12.16 9.20
CA PHE A 132 20.76 -13.13 9.00
C PHE A 132 21.24 -14.12 7.94
N LYS A 133 21.03 -15.41 8.19
CA LYS A 133 21.17 -16.46 7.17
C LYS A 133 20.06 -16.26 6.12
N VAL A 134 20.16 -15.18 5.34
CA VAL A 134 19.44 -15.07 4.08
C VAL A 134 19.96 -16.22 3.22
N SER A 135 19.07 -17.08 2.76
CA SER A 135 19.41 -18.08 1.75
C SER A 135 20.03 -17.34 0.56
N LYS A 136 21.37 -17.38 0.45
CA LYS A 136 22.13 -16.66 -0.58
C LYS A 136 22.00 -17.27 -1.98
N ASN A 137 21.30 -18.40 -2.10
CA ASN A 137 21.13 -19.10 -3.36
C ASN A 137 19.72 -18.82 -3.88
N LEU A 138 19.53 -17.62 -4.45
CA LEU A 138 18.42 -17.41 -5.37
C LEU A 138 18.59 -18.41 -6.53
N PRO A 139 17.55 -19.19 -6.90
CA PRO A 139 17.60 -20.03 -8.07
C PRO A 139 18.00 -19.19 -9.29
N LYS A 140 18.79 -19.76 -10.21
CA LYS A 140 19.05 -19.10 -11.47
C LYS A 140 17.71 -18.90 -12.20
N PRO A 141 17.45 -17.72 -12.79
CA PRO A 141 16.24 -17.51 -13.58
C PRO A 141 16.12 -18.62 -14.63
N GLN A 142 15.01 -19.35 -14.61
CA GLN A 142 14.67 -20.24 -15.72
C GLN A 142 14.25 -19.34 -16.87
N GLN A 143 14.83 -19.46 -18.06
CA GLN A 143 14.39 -18.63 -19.21
C GLN A 143 13.03 -19.11 -19.71
N PHE A 144 11.96 -18.87 -18.94
CA PHE A 144 10.61 -19.20 -19.34
C PHE A 144 10.26 -18.41 -20.61
N GLN A 145 9.59 -19.07 -21.54
CA GLN A 145 8.98 -18.45 -22.71
C GLN A 145 7.58 -18.99 -22.83
N TRP A 146 6.62 -18.11 -23.08
CA TRP A 146 5.24 -18.52 -23.31
C TRP A 146 5.14 -19.34 -24.60
N THR A 147 4.60 -20.55 -24.49
CA THR A 147 4.44 -21.49 -25.62
C THR A 147 2.97 -21.87 -25.87
N ALA A 148 2.07 -21.61 -24.92
CA ALA A 148 0.68 -21.99 -25.02
C ALA A 148 -0.14 -21.09 -25.95
N GLY A 149 -0.32 -21.53 -27.20
CA GLY A 149 -1.37 -21.06 -28.12
C GLY A 149 -1.59 -19.53 -28.13
N SER A 150 -2.86 -19.10 -28.08
CA SER A 150 -3.22 -17.68 -28.01
C SER A 150 -2.72 -17.05 -26.69
N LYS A 151 -2.00 -15.94 -26.79
CA LYS A 151 -1.43 -15.23 -25.64
C LYS A 151 -2.53 -14.46 -24.89
N PRO A 152 -2.66 -14.66 -23.56
CA PRO A 152 -3.58 -13.86 -22.78
C PRO A 152 -3.15 -12.39 -22.76
N ILE A 153 -4.12 -11.53 -22.49
CA ILE A 153 -3.88 -10.16 -22.07
C ILE A 153 -3.58 -10.18 -20.57
N ILE A 154 -2.46 -9.61 -20.14
CA ILE A 154 -2.12 -9.52 -18.71
C ILE A 154 -2.65 -8.20 -18.17
N VAL A 155 -3.44 -8.25 -17.09
CA VAL A 155 -3.81 -7.07 -16.32
C VAL A 155 -3.20 -7.16 -14.93
N ILE A 156 -2.27 -6.27 -14.62
CA ILE A 156 -1.60 -6.20 -13.33
C ILE A 156 -2.46 -5.32 -12.40
N LEU A 157 -2.85 -5.89 -11.25
CA LEU A 157 -3.66 -5.23 -10.23
C LEU A 157 -2.80 -4.88 -9.01
N PRO A 158 -2.47 -3.59 -8.81
CA PRO A 158 -1.61 -3.14 -7.73
C PRO A 158 -2.13 -3.41 -6.31
N GLY A 159 -1.18 -3.54 -5.39
CA GLY A 159 -1.43 -3.57 -3.96
C GLY A 159 -1.78 -2.21 -3.35
N PHE A 160 -2.21 -2.26 -2.09
CA PHE A 160 -2.56 -1.07 -1.31
C PHE A 160 -1.38 -0.08 -1.25
N PHE A 161 -1.64 1.21 -1.50
CA PHE A 161 -0.61 2.27 -1.58
C PHE A 161 0.46 2.12 -2.68
N ASN A 162 0.32 1.18 -3.61
CA ASN A 162 1.13 1.18 -4.81
C ASN A 162 0.64 2.20 -5.84
N ASN A 163 1.56 2.65 -6.68
CA ASN A 163 1.29 3.37 -7.91
C ASN A 163 1.47 2.41 -9.11
N SER A 164 0.77 2.65 -10.22
CA SER A 164 0.96 1.87 -11.45
C SER A 164 2.41 1.88 -11.97
N SER A 165 3.14 2.98 -11.79
CA SER A 165 4.55 3.12 -12.15
C SER A 165 5.47 2.14 -11.40
N ASP A 166 5.07 1.64 -10.22
CA ASP A 166 5.84 0.67 -9.44
C ASP A 166 6.07 -0.65 -10.20
N TYR A 167 5.19 -0.98 -11.14
CA TYR A 167 5.21 -2.23 -11.93
C TYR A 167 5.85 -2.05 -13.31
N ASN A 168 5.84 -0.82 -13.82
CA ASN A 168 6.45 -0.45 -15.10
C ASN A 168 7.94 -0.13 -14.97
N LEU A 169 8.33 0.43 -13.81
CA LEU A 169 9.66 0.95 -13.52
C LEU A 169 10.19 1.90 -14.60
N LEU A 170 9.50 3.01 -14.71
CA LEU A 170 10.05 4.27 -15.22
C LEU A 170 9.79 5.34 -14.17
N VAL A 171 10.84 5.87 -13.53
CA VAL A 171 10.73 7.20 -12.91
C VAL A 171 11.91 8.06 -13.32
N LYS A 172 11.64 9.00 -14.24
CA LYS A 172 12.41 10.23 -14.43
C LYS A 172 11.57 11.39 -13.86
N SER A 173 12.02 12.03 -12.78
CA SER A 173 11.58 13.39 -12.43
C SER A 173 12.72 14.21 -11.82
N ARG A 174 12.90 15.42 -12.35
CA ARG A 174 13.99 16.37 -12.01
C ARG A 174 13.76 17.15 -10.71
N ASN A 175 12.62 16.99 -10.04
CA ASN A 175 12.30 17.80 -8.85
C ASN A 175 11.81 16.92 -7.68
N SER A 176 12.73 16.70 -6.74
CA SER A 176 12.56 16.24 -5.36
C SER A 176 12.12 14.78 -5.11
N LEU A 177 13.11 13.97 -4.70
CA LEU A 177 13.06 12.78 -3.83
C LEU A 177 12.69 11.39 -4.39
N GLU A 178 12.47 11.21 -5.69
CA GLU A 178 12.41 9.87 -6.31
C GLU A 178 13.74 9.58 -7.02
N PHE A 179 14.57 8.70 -6.44
CA PHE A 179 15.76 8.20 -7.11
C PHE A 179 15.35 7.19 -8.20
N LEU A 180 15.80 7.50 -9.41
CA LEU A 180 15.65 6.72 -10.63
C LEU A 180 16.19 5.30 -10.48
N TYR A 181 15.42 4.30 -10.93
CA TYR A 181 15.94 2.97 -11.22
C TYR A 181 15.74 2.69 -12.71
N ASP A 182 16.81 2.81 -13.49
CA ASP A 182 16.88 2.28 -14.85
C ASP A 182 17.33 0.82 -14.76
N SER A 183 16.47 -0.01 -14.19
CA SER A 183 16.78 -1.40 -13.89
C SER A 183 15.62 -2.28 -14.36
N PRO A 184 15.58 -2.60 -15.66
CA PRO A 184 14.48 -3.36 -16.28
C PRO A 184 14.21 -4.70 -15.59
N GLU A 185 15.20 -5.28 -14.92
CA GLU A 185 15.07 -6.52 -14.15
C GLU A 185 14.08 -6.42 -12.97
N TYR A 186 13.75 -5.22 -12.50
CA TYR A 186 12.75 -5.04 -11.45
C TYR A 186 11.35 -4.73 -11.98
N SER A 187 11.22 -4.40 -13.27
CA SER A 187 9.95 -4.09 -13.92
C SER A 187 9.20 -5.39 -14.17
N MET A 188 8.04 -5.55 -13.52
CA MET A 188 7.17 -6.71 -13.76
C MET A 188 6.66 -6.69 -15.20
N VAL A 189 6.36 -5.50 -15.74
CA VAL A 189 5.95 -5.35 -17.14
C VAL A 189 7.07 -5.82 -18.07
N HIS A 190 8.28 -5.29 -17.93
CA HIS A 190 9.40 -5.72 -18.77
C HIS A 190 9.72 -7.21 -18.64
N ALA A 191 9.66 -7.75 -17.42
CA ALA A 191 9.88 -9.16 -17.18
C ALA A 191 8.80 -10.03 -17.87
N LEU A 192 7.55 -9.57 -17.98
CA LEU A 192 6.53 -10.28 -18.75
C LEU A 192 6.73 -10.10 -20.27
N GLU A 193 7.07 -8.90 -20.75
CA GLU A 193 7.35 -8.65 -22.17
C GLU A 193 8.46 -9.55 -22.71
N THR A 194 9.56 -9.67 -21.95
CA THR A 194 10.71 -10.53 -22.31
C THR A 194 10.38 -12.03 -22.34
N ARG A 195 9.21 -12.43 -21.84
CA ARG A 195 8.70 -13.81 -21.85
C ARG A 195 7.62 -14.04 -22.90
N GLY A 196 7.38 -13.03 -23.73
CA GLY A 196 6.55 -13.12 -24.92
C GLY A 196 5.14 -12.56 -24.77
N PHE A 197 4.75 -12.01 -23.62
CA PHE A 197 3.47 -11.32 -23.47
C PHE A 197 3.52 -9.98 -24.22
N ASP A 198 2.54 -9.74 -25.09
CA ASP A 198 2.50 -8.58 -26.00
C ASP A 198 1.43 -7.55 -25.63
N THR A 199 0.58 -7.85 -24.65
CA THR A 199 -0.46 -6.93 -24.17
C THR A 199 -0.52 -7.03 -22.66
N ILE A 200 0.08 -6.04 -22.01
CA ILE A 200 0.17 -5.94 -20.56
C ILE A 200 -0.37 -4.56 -20.17
N ARG A 201 -1.33 -4.54 -19.25
CA ARG A 201 -1.89 -3.29 -18.71
C ARG A 201 -1.75 -3.30 -17.20
N VAL A 202 -1.18 -2.25 -16.64
CA VAL A 202 -1.21 -2.01 -15.19
C VAL A 202 -2.44 -1.16 -14.90
N LEU A 203 -3.27 -1.59 -13.94
CA LEU A 203 -4.42 -0.79 -13.51
C LEU A 203 -3.95 0.62 -13.11
N SER A 204 -4.57 1.65 -13.66
CA SER A 204 -4.22 3.05 -13.40
C SER A 204 -4.64 3.46 -12.00
N VAL A 205 -3.69 3.56 -11.08
CA VAL A 205 -3.87 3.94 -9.68
C VAL A 205 -2.71 4.81 -9.21
N GLU A 206 -3.05 5.88 -8.51
CA GLU A 206 -2.10 6.75 -7.84
C GLU A 206 -2.11 6.46 -6.33
N ARG A 207 -0.98 6.72 -5.65
CA ARG A 207 -0.92 6.57 -4.18
C ARG A 207 -1.96 7.42 -3.47
N VAL A 208 -2.28 8.58 -4.06
CA VAL A 208 -3.28 9.51 -3.52
C VAL A 208 -4.71 8.99 -3.67
N ASP A 209 -5.01 8.16 -4.68
CA ASP A 209 -6.34 7.56 -4.84
C ASP A 209 -6.69 6.71 -3.62
N TRP A 210 -5.75 5.87 -3.16
CA TRP A 210 -5.93 5.03 -1.99
C TRP A 210 -6.30 5.84 -0.75
N LEU A 211 -5.53 6.90 -0.46
CA LEU A 211 -5.78 7.70 0.73
C LEU A 211 -7.11 8.44 0.65
N TRP A 212 -7.39 9.12 -0.46
CA TRP A 212 -8.61 9.91 -0.58
C TRP A 212 -9.85 9.06 -0.42
N ASN A 213 -9.85 7.87 -1.03
CA ASN A 213 -11.00 6.99 -0.92
C ASN A 213 -11.13 6.32 0.45
N LEU A 214 -10.02 6.03 1.16
CA LEU A 214 -10.11 5.59 2.56
C LEU A 214 -10.70 6.68 3.46
N ILE A 215 -10.27 7.94 3.26
CA ILE A 215 -10.82 9.08 4.00
C ILE A 215 -12.32 9.22 3.70
N LEU A 216 -12.72 9.18 2.43
CA LEU A 216 -14.12 9.24 2.04
C LEU A 216 -14.92 8.09 2.63
N GLY A 217 -14.42 6.86 2.56
CA GLY A 217 -15.09 5.70 3.12
C GLY A 217 -15.28 5.83 4.63
N ALA A 218 -14.25 6.24 5.36
CA ALA A 218 -14.37 6.43 6.80
C ALA A 218 -15.27 7.61 7.20
N LEU A 219 -15.44 8.63 6.34
CA LEU A 219 -16.36 9.75 6.60
C LEU A 219 -17.81 9.46 6.20
N LEU A 220 -18.03 8.62 5.19
CA LEU A 220 -19.34 8.45 4.54
C LEU A 220 -19.99 7.09 4.78
N ASP A 221 -19.24 6.07 5.20
CA ASP A 221 -19.74 4.72 5.41
C ASP A 221 -19.73 4.37 6.91
N ALA A 222 -20.89 4.45 7.56
CA ALA A 222 -21.04 4.01 8.96
C ALA A 222 -20.68 2.52 9.14
N ASN A 223 -20.86 1.70 8.09
CA ASN A 223 -20.54 0.28 8.13
C ASN A 223 -19.02 0.02 8.08
N PHE A 224 -18.24 0.99 7.60
CA PHE A 224 -16.78 0.94 7.63
C PHE A 224 -16.26 0.88 9.07
N TRP A 225 -16.97 1.53 10.00
CA TRP A 225 -16.64 1.51 11.43
C TRP A 225 -17.22 0.31 12.18
N SER A 226 -18.35 -0.24 11.72
CA SER A 226 -18.95 -1.44 12.33
C SER A 226 -18.47 -2.75 11.72
N TYR A 227 -17.50 -2.71 10.79
CA TYR A 227 -16.90 -3.90 10.16
C TYR A 227 -17.92 -4.77 9.41
N SER A 228 -19.01 -4.15 8.93
CA SER A 228 -20.13 -4.82 8.28
C SER A 228 -20.30 -4.44 6.82
N SER A 229 -19.40 -3.60 6.26
CA SER A 229 -19.43 -3.26 4.85
C SER A 229 -19.17 -4.49 4.00
N THR A 230 -19.93 -4.63 2.93
CA THR A 230 -19.66 -5.62 1.90
C THR A 230 -18.78 -5.00 0.83
N ILE A 231 -18.16 -5.82 -0.02
CA ILE A 231 -17.32 -5.32 -1.11
C ILE A 231 -18.10 -4.39 -2.06
N GLU A 232 -19.42 -4.60 -2.20
CA GLU A 232 -20.29 -3.81 -3.05
C GLU A 232 -20.75 -2.50 -2.40
N THR A 233 -20.86 -2.44 -1.06
CA THR A 233 -21.32 -1.23 -0.35
C THR A 233 -20.17 -0.38 0.17
N ASN A 234 -18.94 -0.90 0.19
CA ASN A 234 -17.81 -0.21 0.78
C ASN A 234 -17.28 0.93 -0.10
N VAL A 235 -17.53 2.16 0.33
CA VAL A 235 -17.13 3.39 -0.37
C VAL A 235 -15.61 3.49 -0.53
N ALA A 236 -14.81 2.94 0.40
CA ALA A 236 -13.36 3.06 0.37
C ALA A 236 -12.70 2.30 -0.80
N PHE A 237 -13.36 1.28 -1.35
CA PHE A 237 -12.78 0.42 -2.38
C PHE A 237 -13.59 0.33 -3.67
N GLN A 238 -14.84 0.81 -3.71
CA GLN A 238 -15.67 0.80 -4.92
C GLN A 238 -14.99 1.43 -6.15
N TRP A 239 -14.21 2.51 -5.95
CA TRP A 239 -13.44 3.15 -7.02
C TRP A 239 -12.47 2.16 -7.70
N TYR A 240 -11.85 1.27 -6.91
CA TYR A 240 -10.88 0.31 -7.40
C TYR A 240 -11.60 -0.78 -8.21
N LEU A 241 -12.71 -1.30 -7.66
CA LEU A 241 -13.53 -2.30 -8.36
C LEU A 241 -14.04 -1.77 -9.71
N ARG A 242 -14.49 -0.51 -9.73
CA ARG A 242 -14.93 0.17 -10.96
C ARG A 242 -13.80 0.26 -11.97
N ARG A 243 -12.61 0.74 -11.57
CA ARG A 243 -11.45 0.81 -12.47
C ARG A 243 -11.05 -0.56 -13.03
N VAL A 244 -11.13 -1.63 -12.23
CA VAL A 244 -10.87 -2.99 -12.71
C VAL A 244 -11.90 -3.40 -13.76
N ARG A 245 -13.20 -3.17 -13.50
CA ARG A 245 -14.29 -3.45 -14.43
C ARG A 245 -14.09 -2.68 -15.74
N ASP A 246 -13.92 -1.37 -15.66
CA ASP A 246 -13.70 -0.49 -16.81
C ASP A 246 -12.50 -0.96 -17.64
N THR A 247 -11.38 -1.31 -16.99
CA THR A 247 -10.18 -1.81 -17.68
C THR A 247 -10.43 -3.13 -18.39
N VAL A 248 -11.14 -4.07 -17.76
CA VAL A 248 -11.49 -5.36 -18.37
C VAL A 248 -12.45 -5.16 -19.54
N THR A 249 -13.42 -4.27 -19.37
CA THR A 249 -14.38 -3.86 -20.41
C THR A 249 -13.68 -3.30 -21.63
N GLU A 250 -12.83 -2.29 -21.46
CA GLU A 250 -12.07 -1.67 -22.54
C GLU A 250 -11.24 -2.70 -23.33
N LEU A 251 -10.55 -3.60 -22.62
CA LEU A 251 -9.74 -4.64 -23.25
C LEU A 251 -10.60 -5.66 -23.98
N TYR A 252 -11.77 -6.00 -23.45
CA TYR A 252 -12.70 -6.89 -24.13
C TYR A 252 -13.27 -6.24 -25.40
N GLU A 253 -13.62 -4.95 -25.36
CA GLU A 253 -14.07 -4.19 -26.52
C GLU A 253 -12.97 -4.09 -27.59
N GLU A 254 -11.72 -3.90 -27.18
CA GLU A 254 -10.56 -3.77 -28.07
C GLU A 254 -10.18 -5.10 -28.74
N PHE A 255 -10.15 -6.22 -28.00
CA PHE A 255 -9.62 -7.49 -28.48
C PHE A 255 -10.67 -8.57 -28.75
N GLY A 256 -11.92 -8.36 -28.31
CA GLY A 256 -13.03 -9.30 -28.44
C GLY A 256 -12.83 -10.63 -27.69
N ARG A 257 -13.68 -11.61 -28.00
CA ARG A 257 -13.68 -12.94 -27.36
C ARG A 257 -12.44 -13.81 -27.64
N ASN A 258 -11.61 -13.41 -28.61
CA ASN A 258 -10.47 -14.22 -29.08
C ASN A 258 -9.24 -14.16 -28.16
N ARG A 259 -9.20 -13.19 -27.24
CA ARG A 259 -8.14 -13.05 -26.25
C ARG A 259 -8.74 -12.88 -24.87
N LYS A 260 -8.44 -13.83 -23.99
CA LYS A 260 -8.86 -13.80 -22.60
C LYS A 260 -7.86 -13.04 -21.75
N ILE A 261 -8.31 -12.62 -20.58
CA ILE A 261 -7.55 -11.83 -19.62
C ILE A 261 -7.03 -12.71 -18.49
N VAL A 262 -5.80 -12.45 -18.08
CA VAL A 262 -5.22 -12.94 -16.84
C VAL A 262 -5.03 -11.77 -15.89
N LEU A 263 -5.59 -11.88 -14.69
CA LEU A 263 -5.36 -10.91 -13.63
C LEU A 263 -4.13 -11.34 -12.82
N VAL A 264 -3.09 -10.50 -12.81
CA VAL A 264 -1.89 -10.68 -11.97
C VAL A 264 -1.98 -9.68 -10.82
N CYS A 265 -2.36 -10.18 -9.66
CA CYS A 265 -2.79 -9.35 -8.54
C CYS A 265 -1.76 -9.34 -7.43
N HIS A 266 -1.29 -8.15 -7.05
CA HIS A 266 -0.35 -7.99 -5.94
C HIS A 266 -1.10 -7.57 -4.67
N SER A 267 -0.80 -8.22 -3.54
CA SER A 267 -1.27 -7.81 -2.21
C SER A 267 -2.79 -7.59 -2.23
N ALA A 268 -3.27 -6.41 -1.84
CA ALA A 268 -4.69 -6.09 -1.82
C ALA A 268 -5.42 -6.25 -3.16
N GLY A 269 -4.72 -6.10 -4.29
CA GLY A 269 -5.29 -6.32 -5.62
C GLY A 269 -5.89 -7.72 -5.79
N GLY A 270 -5.42 -8.72 -5.05
CA GLY A 270 -5.90 -10.11 -5.17
C GLY A 270 -7.27 -10.35 -4.54
N TRP A 271 -7.51 -9.86 -3.32
CA TRP A 271 -8.84 -9.98 -2.71
C TRP A 271 -9.83 -9.02 -3.38
N LEU A 272 -9.39 -7.85 -3.84
CA LEU A 272 -10.20 -6.94 -4.65
C LEU A 272 -10.62 -7.64 -5.97
N ALA A 273 -9.69 -8.30 -6.65
CA ALA A 273 -10.00 -9.07 -7.86
C ALA A 273 -11.04 -10.18 -7.60
N ARG A 274 -10.93 -10.90 -6.47
CA ARG A 274 -11.94 -11.90 -6.06
C ARG A 274 -13.32 -11.27 -5.90
N GLY A 275 -13.41 -10.09 -5.28
CA GLY A 275 -14.67 -9.34 -5.19
C GLY A 275 -15.21 -8.96 -6.57
N VAL A 276 -14.35 -8.44 -7.45
CA VAL A 276 -14.73 -8.05 -8.82
C VAL A 276 -15.25 -9.25 -9.62
N ILE A 277 -14.52 -10.38 -9.67
CA ILE A 277 -14.92 -11.56 -10.45
C ILE A 277 -16.06 -12.36 -9.80
N GLY A 278 -16.14 -12.37 -8.46
CA GLY A 278 -17.18 -13.06 -7.71
C GLY A 278 -18.55 -12.40 -7.86
N ASP A 279 -18.58 -11.06 -7.87
CA ASP A 279 -19.76 -10.25 -8.21
C ASP A 279 -20.02 -10.20 -9.74
N GLY A 280 -19.37 -11.08 -10.51
CA GLY A 280 -19.40 -11.16 -11.97
C GLY A 280 -20.79 -11.41 -12.60
N GLU A 281 -21.81 -11.67 -11.79
CA GLU A 281 -23.22 -11.75 -12.24
C GLU A 281 -23.81 -10.36 -12.54
N ASN A 282 -23.26 -9.28 -11.99
CA ASN A 282 -23.77 -7.91 -12.14
C ASN A 282 -22.91 -7.01 -13.04
N TRP A 283 -21.99 -7.58 -13.83
CA TRP A 283 -21.15 -6.80 -14.74
C TRP A 283 -21.96 -6.33 -15.95
N MET A 284 -22.45 -5.09 -15.88
CA MET A 284 -23.06 -4.41 -17.02
C MET A 284 -22.00 -3.63 -17.78
N ILE A 285 -21.66 -4.07 -18.99
CA ILE A 285 -20.82 -3.32 -19.92
C ILE A 285 -21.73 -2.40 -20.74
N SER A 286 -21.71 -1.11 -20.40
CA SER A 286 -22.42 0.01 -21.04
C SER A 286 -23.96 -0.08 -21.05
N GLU A 287 -24.63 1.02 -20.72
CA GLU A 287 -26.04 1.21 -21.10
C GLU A 287 -26.09 1.39 -22.63
N GLY A 288 -26.41 0.34 -23.39
CA GLY A 288 -26.90 0.55 -24.75
C GLY A 288 -26.64 -0.51 -25.83
N ALA A 289 -25.78 -1.51 -25.66
CA ALA A 289 -25.63 -2.52 -26.72
C ALA A 289 -25.11 -3.88 -26.25
N LEU A 290 -26.00 -4.88 -26.36
CA LEU A 290 -25.73 -6.33 -26.43
C LEU A 290 -25.12 -7.02 -25.19
N ASN A 291 -26.02 -7.61 -24.38
CA ASN A 291 -25.85 -8.76 -23.48
C ASN A 291 -24.71 -8.73 -22.43
N GLU A 292 -25.12 -8.90 -21.16
CA GLU A 292 -24.35 -9.22 -19.95
C GLU A 292 -23.06 -10.02 -20.22
N ILE A 293 -21.91 -9.34 -20.23
CA ILE A 293 -20.61 -10.00 -20.29
C ILE A 293 -20.18 -10.30 -18.85
N GLN A 294 -20.16 -11.58 -18.49
CA GLN A 294 -19.76 -11.98 -17.15
C GLN A 294 -18.24 -12.07 -17.05
N ALA A 295 -17.70 -11.89 -15.84
CA ALA A 295 -16.26 -12.01 -15.60
C ALA A 295 -15.67 -13.34 -16.14
N ARG A 296 -16.44 -14.44 -16.04
CA ARG A 296 -16.08 -15.77 -16.55
C ARG A 296 -15.93 -15.85 -18.07
N ASP A 297 -16.55 -14.92 -18.79
CA ASP A 297 -16.51 -14.86 -20.26
C ASP A 297 -15.29 -14.10 -20.76
N VAL A 298 -14.55 -13.42 -19.88
CA VAL A 298 -13.40 -12.57 -20.25
C VAL A 298 -12.13 -13.00 -19.54
N VAL A 299 -12.20 -13.30 -18.25
CA VAL A 299 -11.06 -13.70 -17.42
C VAL A 299 -10.89 -15.23 -17.48
N GLU A 300 -9.68 -15.70 -17.75
CA GLU A 300 -9.36 -17.14 -17.76
C GLU A 300 -8.50 -17.59 -16.57
N ALA A 301 -7.74 -16.68 -15.95
CA ALA A 301 -6.99 -16.98 -14.75
C ALA A 301 -6.74 -15.76 -13.85
N VAL A 302 -6.54 -16.04 -12.55
CA VAL A 302 -6.13 -15.09 -11.52
C VAL A 302 -4.88 -15.64 -10.83
N VAL A 303 -3.80 -14.87 -10.85
CA VAL A 303 -2.56 -15.12 -10.10
C VAL A 303 -2.49 -14.09 -8.99
N THR A 304 -2.33 -14.52 -7.75
CA THR A 304 -2.17 -13.61 -6.61
C THR A 304 -0.76 -13.73 -6.02
N LEU A 305 -0.15 -12.58 -5.72
CA LEU A 305 1.22 -12.45 -5.25
C LEU A 305 1.20 -11.81 -3.85
N GLY A 306 1.47 -12.58 -2.82
CA GLY A 306 1.48 -12.10 -1.43
C GLY A 306 0.13 -11.51 -0.97
N THR A 307 -1.00 -11.96 -1.51
CA THR A 307 -2.32 -11.43 -1.17
C THR A 307 -2.82 -12.01 0.16
N PRO A 308 -3.26 -11.19 1.15
CA PRO A 308 -3.93 -11.71 2.34
C PRO A 308 -5.37 -12.10 1.94
N HIS A 309 -5.62 -13.40 1.77
CA HIS A 309 -6.93 -13.91 1.36
C HIS A 309 -7.83 -14.26 2.53
N LEU A 310 -7.24 -14.79 3.60
CA LEU A 310 -7.99 -15.34 4.72
C LEU A 310 -8.09 -14.32 5.86
N PRO A 311 -9.29 -14.11 6.41
CA PRO A 311 -9.47 -13.30 7.62
C PRO A 311 -8.84 -14.00 8.85
N PRO A 312 -8.69 -13.30 9.97
CA PRO A 312 -8.25 -13.91 11.22
C PRO A 312 -9.25 -14.97 11.71
N GLU A 313 -8.74 -16.07 12.29
CA GLU A 313 -9.57 -17.21 12.73
C GLU A 313 -10.60 -16.84 13.81
N ASP A 314 -10.25 -15.89 14.67
CA ASP A 314 -11.12 -15.37 15.73
C ASP A 314 -12.06 -14.25 15.26
N LYS A 315 -12.08 -13.97 13.94
CA LYS A 315 -12.84 -12.88 13.30
C LYS A 315 -12.58 -11.51 13.94
N THR A 316 -11.40 -11.32 14.51
CA THR A 316 -10.96 -10.02 15.02
C THR A 316 -10.72 -9.02 13.89
N GLN A 317 -10.47 -7.77 14.27
CA GLN A 317 -10.33 -6.65 13.35
C GLN A 317 -9.08 -6.80 12.47
N ASP A 318 -9.24 -6.87 11.15
CA ASP A 318 -8.16 -6.81 10.17
C ASP A 318 -8.01 -5.39 9.57
N ALA A 319 -6.90 -5.16 8.83
CA ALA A 319 -6.64 -3.87 8.17
C ALA A 319 -7.67 -3.51 7.09
N THR A 320 -8.48 -4.46 6.63
CA THR A 320 -9.52 -4.24 5.62
C THR A 320 -10.89 -3.94 6.22
N ARG A 321 -10.98 -3.84 7.55
CA ARG A 321 -12.21 -3.59 8.30
C ARG A 321 -13.33 -4.60 7.97
N GLY A 322 -12.97 -5.89 7.87
CA GLY A 322 -13.93 -6.99 7.69
C GLY A 322 -14.23 -7.36 6.22
N LEU A 323 -13.62 -6.67 5.25
CA LEU A 323 -13.80 -7.00 3.83
C LEU A 323 -13.18 -8.34 3.44
N LEU A 324 -12.05 -8.73 4.04
CA LEU A 324 -11.48 -10.07 3.81
C LEU A 324 -12.46 -11.15 4.23
N GLN A 325 -13.09 -11.02 5.40
CA GLN A 325 -14.13 -11.93 5.85
C GLN A 325 -15.32 -11.94 4.90
N ASN A 326 -15.79 -10.76 4.47
CA ASN A 326 -16.90 -10.67 3.52
C ASN A 326 -16.60 -11.39 2.20
N ILE A 327 -15.41 -11.20 1.64
CA ILE A 327 -15.00 -11.84 0.38
C ILE A 327 -14.80 -13.34 0.57
N ASP A 328 -14.23 -13.78 1.69
CA ASP A 328 -14.02 -15.21 1.92
C ASP A 328 -15.33 -15.95 2.13
N ASP A 329 -16.30 -15.35 2.83
CA ASP A 329 -17.63 -15.91 3.03
C ASP A 329 -18.44 -15.97 1.73
N ARG A 330 -18.39 -14.91 0.91
CA ARG A 330 -19.18 -14.82 -0.33
C ARG A 330 -18.56 -15.54 -1.51
N TYR A 331 -17.24 -15.45 -1.64
CA TYR A 331 -16.48 -15.92 -2.79
C TYR A 331 -15.34 -16.86 -2.37
N PRO A 332 -15.62 -17.95 -1.65
CA PRO A 332 -14.60 -18.82 -1.06
C PRO A 332 -13.72 -19.50 -2.10
N GLY A 333 -12.42 -19.56 -1.82
CA GLY A 333 -11.45 -20.29 -2.63
C GLY A 333 -11.44 -19.87 -4.12
N GLY A 334 -11.29 -20.84 -5.02
CA GLY A 334 -11.52 -20.63 -6.45
C GLY A 334 -13.01 -20.67 -6.76
N PHE A 335 -13.70 -19.58 -6.44
CA PHE A 335 -15.17 -19.49 -6.48
C PHE A 335 -15.73 -19.74 -7.89
N VAL A 336 -15.26 -18.97 -8.88
CA VAL A 336 -15.68 -19.09 -10.28
C VAL A 336 -14.96 -20.28 -10.95
N LYS A 337 -15.63 -21.42 -11.09
CA LYS A 337 -14.99 -22.69 -11.50
C LYS A 337 -14.38 -22.71 -12.90
N SER A 338 -14.83 -21.85 -13.80
CA SER A 338 -14.29 -21.71 -15.16
C SER A 338 -13.03 -20.84 -15.24
N ILE A 339 -12.57 -20.27 -14.11
CA ILE A 339 -11.36 -19.46 -14.00
C ILE A 339 -10.29 -20.25 -13.25
N GLY A 340 -9.06 -20.22 -13.74
CA GLY A 340 -7.91 -20.80 -13.03
C GLY A 340 -7.43 -19.91 -11.89
N TYR A 341 -7.17 -20.47 -10.71
CA TYR A 341 -6.68 -19.72 -9.55
C TYR A 341 -5.29 -20.19 -9.12
N ILE A 342 -4.38 -19.24 -8.95
CA ILE A 342 -3.02 -19.46 -8.48
C ILE A 342 -2.73 -18.49 -7.33
N THR A 343 -2.22 -19.02 -6.22
CA THR A 343 -1.80 -18.23 -5.07
C THR A 343 -0.30 -18.42 -4.86
N VAL A 344 0.44 -17.33 -4.87
CA VAL A 344 1.89 -17.30 -4.70
C VAL A 344 2.20 -16.58 -3.39
N ALA A 345 2.85 -17.28 -2.47
CA ALA A 345 3.22 -16.76 -1.15
C ALA A 345 4.75 -16.82 -0.95
N GLY A 346 5.33 -15.79 -0.37
CA GLY A 346 6.70 -15.76 0.10
C GLY A 346 6.79 -16.29 1.52
N SER A 347 7.90 -16.97 1.85
CA SER A 347 8.20 -17.47 3.21
C SER A 347 9.61 -17.09 3.66
N ALA A 348 10.11 -15.96 3.15
CA ALA A 348 11.48 -15.51 3.37
C ALA A 348 11.74 -14.96 4.79
N ILE A 349 10.69 -14.50 5.48
CA ILE A 349 10.82 -13.74 6.73
C ILE A 349 9.90 -14.35 7.79
N GLU A 350 10.51 -14.81 8.89
CA GLU A 350 9.80 -15.20 10.11
C GLU A 350 9.50 -13.96 10.95
N GLY A 351 8.26 -13.83 11.41
CA GLY A 351 7.89 -12.78 12.36
C GLY A 351 8.40 -13.12 13.77
N SER A 352 9.12 -12.19 14.39
CA SER A 352 9.73 -12.41 15.69
C SER A 352 9.87 -11.11 16.49
N LEU A 353 9.50 -11.13 17.76
CA LEU A 353 9.69 -9.98 18.66
C LEU A 353 11.12 -9.90 19.21
N THR A 354 11.93 -10.93 19.02
CA THR A 354 13.31 -10.99 19.52
C THR A 354 14.35 -10.83 18.41
N ASP A 355 14.02 -11.21 17.17
CA ASP A 355 14.99 -11.28 16.07
C ASP A 355 15.05 -10.00 15.25
N GLY A 356 15.78 -9.02 15.79
CA GLY A 356 16.16 -7.81 15.06
C GLY A 356 14.98 -6.94 14.59
N ILE A 357 15.25 -5.99 13.71
CA ILE A 357 14.23 -5.04 13.23
C ILE A 357 13.32 -5.66 12.15
N VAL A 358 13.84 -6.61 11.36
CA VAL A 358 13.11 -7.25 10.25
C VAL A 358 12.03 -8.17 10.80
N GLY A 359 12.38 -9.09 11.72
CA GLY A 359 11.41 -9.99 12.36
C GLY A 359 10.33 -9.24 13.12
N LYS A 360 10.68 -8.15 13.83
CA LYS A 360 9.70 -7.31 14.53
C LYS A 360 8.72 -6.64 13.58
N ARG A 361 9.20 -6.13 12.46
CA ARG A 361 8.36 -5.50 11.43
C ARG A 361 7.44 -6.52 10.76
N ALA A 362 7.95 -7.70 10.46
CA ALA A 362 7.16 -8.78 9.90
C ALA A 362 6.06 -9.22 10.87
N ALA A 363 6.38 -9.49 12.14
CA ALA A 363 5.40 -9.86 13.16
C ALA A 363 4.27 -8.81 13.29
N ASN A 364 4.63 -7.53 13.36
CA ASN A 364 3.65 -6.44 13.43
C ASN A 364 2.82 -6.34 12.14
N SER A 365 3.44 -6.52 10.97
CA SER A 365 2.74 -6.43 9.69
C SER A 365 1.77 -7.58 9.50
N TYR A 366 2.18 -8.81 9.82
CA TYR A 366 1.31 -9.98 9.75
C TYR A 366 0.08 -9.77 10.64
N GLN A 367 0.29 -9.34 11.89
CA GLN A 367 -0.80 -9.03 12.79
C GLN A 367 -1.70 -7.91 12.29
N LEU A 368 -1.14 -6.84 11.75
CA LEU A 368 -1.93 -5.72 11.25
C LEU A 368 -2.78 -6.15 10.05
N VAL A 369 -2.19 -6.87 9.10
CA VAL A 369 -2.83 -7.18 7.82
C VAL A 369 -3.86 -8.29 7.97
N THR A 370 -3.59 -9.30 8.79
CA THR A 370 -4.41 -10.51 8.87
C THR A 370 -5.10 -10.71 10.21
N GLY A 371 -4.84 -9.87 11.21
CA GLY A 371 -5.37 -10.01 12.57
C GLY A 371 -4.75 -11.17 13.39
N VAL A 372 -3.98 -12.07 12.76
CA VAL A 372 -3.36 -13.23 13.41
C VAL A 372 -2.04 -12.81 14.07
N SER A 373 -1.68 -13.40 15.22
CA SER A 373 -0.35 -13.20 15.81
C SER A 373 0.74 -13.45 14.77
N GLY A 374 1.55 -12.42 14.47
CA GLY A 374 2.62 -12.56 13.50
C GLY A 374 3.88 -13.25 14.03
N VAL A 375 3.93 -13.58 15.33
CA VAL A 375 5.11 -14.21 15.95
C VAL A 375 5.17 -15.69 15.61
N GLY A 376 6.30 -16.15 15.07
CA GLY A 376 6.52 -17.53 14.61
C GLY A 376 5.96 -17.82 13.21
N GLU A 377 5.23 -16.89 12.61
CA GLU A 377 4.69 -17.04 11.27
C GLU A 377 5.76 -16.76 10.21
N LEU A 378 5.82 -17.60 9.17
CA LEU A 378 6.61 -17.35 7.97
C LEU A 378 5.78 -16.58 6.94
N GLY A 379 6.43 -15.64 6.26
CA GLY A 379 5.78 -14.83 5.24
C GLY A 379 6.76 -14.06 4.39
N ASP A 380 6.23 -13.10 3.65
CA ASP A 380 6.99 -12.25 2.73
C ASP A 380 7.41 -10.89 3.35
N GLY A 381 7.24 -10.76 4.67
CA GLY A 381 7.49 -9.55 5.45
C GLY A 381 6.27 -8.62 5.60
N VAL A 382 5.17 -8.87 4.87
CA VAL A 382 3.91 -8.15 5.03
C VAL A 382 2.72 -9.08 5.25
N VAL A 383 2.69 -10.22 4.56
CA VAL A 383 1.61 -11.21 4.62
C VAL A 383 2.20 -12.58 4.99
N PRO A 384 1.66 -13.26 6.03
CA PRO A 384 2.06 -14.60 6.38
C PRO A 384 1.51 -15.63 5.37
N VAL A 385 2.23 -16.73 5.16
CA VAL A 385 1.84 -17.82 4.24
C VAL A 385 0.46 -18.38 4.57
N THR A 386 0.17 -18.49 5.88
CA THR A 386 -1.09 -19.02 6.41
C THR A 386 -2.32 -18.25 5.94
N SER A 387 -2.18 -16.95 5.66
CA SER A 387 -3.26 -16.11 5.10
C SER A 387 -3.15 -15.92 3.58
N ALA A 388 -2.01 -16.25 2.98
CA ALA A 388 -1.75 -16.01 1.55
C ALA A 388 -2.31 -17.10 0.61
N HIS A 389 -2.56 -18.29 1.13
CA HIS A 389 -3.08 -19.41 0.34
C HIS A 389 -4.57 -19.63 0.55
N LEU A 390 -5.32 -19.70 -0.55
CA LEU A 390 -6.73 -20.09 -0.54
C LEU A 390 -6.85 -21.60 -0.29
N LYS A 391 -7.56 -22.00 0.76
CA LYS A 391 -7.75 -23.40 1.15
C LYS A 391 -8.79 -24.10 0.25
N CYS A 392 -8.41 -24.46 -0.97
CA CYS A 392 -9.28 -25.17 -1.90
C CYS A 392 -8.49 -26.01 -2.91
N ASN A 393 -8.93 -27.25 -3.17
CA ASN A 393 -8.24 -28.19 -4.07
C ASN A 393 -8.17 -27.73 -5.54
N SER A 394 -9.04 -26.80 -5.96
CA SER A 394 -9.02 -26.25 -7.32
C SER A 394 -8.04 -25.09 -7.49
N VAL A 395 -7.38 -24.64 -6.42
CA VAL A 395 -6.41 -23.54 -6.44
C VAL A 395 -4.98 -24.10 -6.40
N HIS A 396 -4.11 -23.60 -7.28
CA HIS A 396 -2.70 -23.96 -7.23
C HIS A 396 -1.98 -23.05 -6.24
N GLN A 397 -1.27 -23.65 -5.29
CA GLN A 397 -0.53 -22.95 -4.25
C GLN A 397 0.97 -23.07 -4.51
N ILE A 398 1.67 -21.94 -4.55
CA ILE A 398 3.12 -21.87 -4.76
C ILE A 398 3.73 -21.10 -3.58
N THR A 399 4.57 -21.77 -2.79
CA THR A 399 5.31 -21.11 -1.72
C THR A 399 6.77 -20.93 -2.14
N LEU A 400 7.23 -19.68 -2.16
CA LEU A 400 8.59 -19.29 -2.54
C LEU A 400 9.41 -18.97 -1.27
N PRO A 401 10.44 -19.76 -0.92
CA PRO A 401 11.19 -19.60 0.34
C PRO A 401 12.04 -18.33 0.40
N PHE A 402 12.19 -17.61 -0.72
CA PHE A 402 13.03 -16.43 -0.83
C PHE A 402 12.24 -15.17 -1.17
N ALA A 403 10.98 -15.27 -1.59
CA ALA A 403 10.25 -14.12 -2.09
C ALA A 403 9.83 -13.15 -0.95
N VAL A 404 9.88 -11.86 -1.25
CA VAL A 404 9.47 -10.77 -0.35
C VAL A 404 8.35 -9.93 -0.97
N HIS A 405 7.60 -9.24 -0.11
CA HIS A 405 6.34 -8.59 -0.50
C HIS A 405 6.49 -7.43 -1.47
N SER A 406 7.63 -6.75 -1.51
CA SER A 406 7.79 -5.53 -2.30
C SER A 406 9.20 -5.42 -2.80
N ILE A 407 9.36 -4.64 -3.87
CA ILE A 407 10.65 -4.17 -4.36
C ILE A 407 11.46 -3.44 -3.27
N PHE A 408 10.78 -2.84 -2.30
CA PHE A 408 11.41 -2.24 -1.12
C PHE A 408 11.27 -3.18 0.09
N GLU A 409 12.32 -3.94 0.36
CA GLU A 409 12.30 -4.94 1.42
C GLU A 409 12.33 -4.33 2.84
N PRO A 410 11.53 -4.85 3.79
CA PRO A 410 11.59 -4.41 5.18
C PRO A 410 12.99 -4.52 5.80
N GLY A 411 13.49 -3.39 6.32
CA GLY A 411 14.78 -3.34 7.02
C GLY A 411 15.99 -3.10 6.11
N ILE A 412 15.78 -3.08 4.79
CA ILE A 412 16.75 -2.59 3.82
C ILE A 412 16.48 -1.09 3.57
N PRO A 413 17.50 -0.23 3.44
CA PRO A 413 17.30 1.15 3.01
C PRO A 413 16.53 1.23 1.69
N LYS A 414 15.51 2.10 1.59
CA LYS A 414 14.66 2.26 0.39
C LYS A 414 15.41 2.61 -0.92
N MET A 415 16.70 2.89 -0.84
CA MET A 415 17.59 3.06 -2.00
C MET A 415 18.10 1.75 -2.60
N ILE A 416 17.83 0.62 -1.97
CA ILE A 416 18.26 -0.71 -2.44
C ILE A 416 17.00 -1.50 -2.78
N LEU A 417 16.88 -1.83 -4.06
CA LEU A 417 15.81 -2.68 -4.57
C LEU A 417 16.09 -4.15 -4.22
N SER A 418 15.03 -4.89 -3.95
CA SER A 418 15.11 -6.32 -3.65
C SER A 418 14.88 -7.15 -4.90
N ASP A 419 15.87 -7.97 -5.24
CA ASP A 419 15.79 -8.93 -6.36
C ASP A 419 14.94 -10.17 -6.00
N ARG A 420 14.33 -10.15 -4.81
CA ARG A 420 13.45 -11.17 -4.24
C ARG A 420 11.96 -10.83 -4.34
N TRP A 421 11.62 -9.65 -4.85
CA TRP A 421 10.25 -9.23 -5.10
C TRP A 421 9.55 -10.12 -6.14
N TYR A 422 8.27 -10.46 -5.96
CA TYR A 422 7.53 -11.36 -6.86
C TYR A 422 7.55 -10.97 -8.34
N GLY A 423 7.62 -9.66 -8.64
CA GLY A 423 7.69 -9.12 -10.00
C GLY A 423 9.10 -8.95 -10.53
N HIS A 424 10.13 -9.30 -9.76
CA HIS A 424 11.50 -9.25 -10.23
C HIS A 424 11.76 -10.35 -11.27
N ASN A 425 12.60 -10.05 -12.25
CA ASN A 425 12.92 -10.91 -13.39
C ASN A 425 13.47 -12.30 -12.97
N LYS A 426 14.09 -12.42 -11.79
CA LYS A 426 14.54 -13.72 -11.25
C LYS A 426 13.44 -14.56 -10.62
N ILE A 427 12.30 -13.94 -10.30
CA ILE A 427 11.25 -14.54 -9.45
C ILE A 427 10.04 -14.96 -10.28
N ILE A 428 9.73 -14.21 -11.35
CA ILE A 428 8.56 -14.44 -12.20
C ILE A 428 8.50 -15.87 -12.79
N ASP A 429 9.65 -16.46 -13.10
CA ASP A 429 9.74 -17.81 -13.66
C ASP A 429 9.24 -18.92 -12.73
N HIS A 430 9.09 -18.63 -11.44
CA HIS A 430 8.62 -19.61 -10.48
C HIS A 430 7.10 -19.84 -10.52
N TRP A 431 6.34 -18.92 -11.11
CA TRP A 431 4.87 -19.02 -11.18
C TRP A 431 4.30 -19.02 -12.60
N LEU A 432 5.03 -18.53 -13.60
CA LEU A 432 4.57 -18.55 -14.99
C LEU A 432 4.34 -19.95 -15.60
N PRO A 433 5.19 -20.97 -15.38
CA PRO A 433 4.90 -22.32 -15.87
C PRO A 433 3.58 -22.88 -15.31
N VAL A 434 3.28 -22.55 -14.05
CA VAL A 434 2.02 -22.95 -13.42
C VAL A 434 0.85 -22.21 -14.03
N LEU A 435 1.00 -20.91 -14.33
CA LEU A 435 0.00 -20.14 -15.09
C LEU A 435 -0.28 -20.77 -16.46
N GLU A 436 0.76 -21.08 -17.24
CA GLU A 436 0.62 -21.67 -18.57
C GLU A 436 -0.13 -23.02 -18.51
N SER A 437 0.28 -23.92 -17.62
CA SER A 437 -0.38 -25.22 -17.44
C SER A 437 -1.82 -25.11 -16.93
N THR A 438 -2.13 -24.06 -16.16
CA THR A 438 -3.47 -23.80 -15.64
C THR A 438 -4.38 -23.30 -16.74
N ILE A 439 -3.94 -22.33 -17.54
CA ILE A 439 -4.68 -21.82 -18.70
C ILE A 439 -4.94 -22.92 -19.71
N LYS A 440 -3.94 -23.77 -20.00
CA LYS A 440 -4.12 -24.91 -20.90
C LYS A 440 -5.26 -25.82 -20.44
N ARG A 441 -5.32 -26.18 -19.15
CA ARG A 441 -6.42 -26.98 -18.60
C ARG A 441 -7.77 -26.27 -18.67
N VAL A 442 -7.82 -24.97 -18.36
CA VAL A 442 -9.06 -24.19 -18.41
C VAL A 442 -9.63 -24.19 -19.83
N ARG A 443 -8.80 -23.93 -20.84
CA ARG A 443 -9.21 -23.96 -22.25
C ARG A 443 -9.65 -25.35 -22.70
N GLU A 444 -8.91 -26.40 -22.35
CA GLU A 444 -9.28 -27.79 -22.65
C GLU A 444 -10.60 -28.22 -22.01
N GLN A 445 -10.98 -27.65 -20.85
CA GLN A 445 -12.27 -27.91 -20.21
C GLN A 445 -13.41 -27.16 -20.91
N GLN A 446 -13.15 -25.95 -21.39
CA GLN A 446 -14.11 -25.14 -22.14
C GLN A 446 -14.40 -25.75 -23.52
N ASP A 447 -13.39 -26.27 -24.23
CA ASP A 447 -13.59 -26.91 -25.55
C ASP A 447 -14.41 -28.23 -25.49
N LYS A 448 -14.54 -28.82 -24.30
CA LYS A 448 -15.31 -30.07 -24.08
C LYS A 448 -16.80 -29.84 -23.79
N HIS A 449 -17.20 -28.60 -23.53
CA HIS A 449 -18.58 -28.21 -23.20
C HIS A 449 -19.13 -27.32 -24.32
#